data_AF-A0A959CT12-F1
#
_entry.id   AF-A0A959CT12-F1
#
_cell.length_a   1.000
_cell.length_b   1.000
_cell.length_c   1.000
_cell.angle_alpha   90.00
_cell.angle_beta   90.00
_cell.angle_gamma   90.00
#
_symmetry.space_group_name_H-M   'P 1'
#
loop_
_entity.id
_entity.type
_entity.pdbx_description
1 polymer ?
#
loop_
_entity_poly.entity_id
_entity_poly.type
_entity_poly.pdbx_seq_one_letter_code
_entity_poly.pdbx_strand_id
1 'polypeptide(L)'
;EEIFFPGDSIPLYIDKKSESLKLIQQARNEAHRFAITFHRTKRSQNFTTTELTSIPGIGEKTAQKLLSHFGSVKRIRNARASEIAEVSSLKVAEKVKGYFEGQEEEE
;
A
#
# COMPACT_ATOMS: atom_id res chain seq x y z
N GLU A 1 2.80 12.36 -26.57
CA GLU A 1 2.57 13.48 -25.64
C GLU A 1 2.03 14.60 -26.49
N GLU A 2 0.82 15.05 -26.19
CA GLU A 2 0.22 16.23 -26.81
C GLU A 2 0.09 17.27 -25.71
N ILE A 3 0.50 18.50 -25.98
CA ILE A 3 0.53 19.56 -24.97
C ILE A 3 -0.59 20.53 -25.32
N PHE A 4 -1.51 20.74 -24.38
CA PHE A 4 -2.63 21.66 -24.54
C PHE A 4 -2.47 22.83 -23.59
N PHE A 5 -2.80 24.02 -24.06
CA PHE A 5 -2.95 25.19 -23.19
C PHE A 5 -4.39 25.25 -22.66
N PRO A 6 -4.59 25.71 -21.42
CA PRO A 6 -5.93 25.93 -20.90
C PRO A 6 -6.74 26.85 -21.82
N GLY A 7 -7.90 26.38 -22.28
CA GLY A 7 -8.77 27.12 -23.19
C GLY A 7 -8.49 26.94 -24.67
N ASP A 8 -7.46 26.19 -25.05
CA ASP A 8 -7.16 25.82 -26.44
C ASP A 8 -7.30 24.31 -26.64
N SER A 9 -8.15 23.93 -27.60
CA SER A 9 -8.37 22.53 -27.98
C SER A 9 -7.35 22.02 -28.98
N ILE A 10 -6.49 22.88 -29.53
CA ILE A 10 -5.47 22.51 -30.50
C ILE A 10 -4.17 22.19 -29.75
N PRO A 11 -3.57 21.00 -29.97
CA PRO A 11 -2.33 20.64 -29.32
C PRO A 11 -1.13 21.41 -29.90
N LEU A 12 -0.23 21.84 -29.02
CA LEU A 12 1.09 22.34 -29.40
C LEU A 12 1.96 21.16 -29.85
N TYR A 13 2.39 21.21 -31.11
CA TYR A 13 3.35 20.25 -31.67
C TYR A 13 4.78 20.67 -31.35
N ILE A 14 5.44 19.88 -30.51
CA ILE A 14 6.88 19.98 -30.25
C ILE A 14 7.58 18.84 -31.00
N ASP A 15 8.80 19.08 -31.50
CA ASP A 15 9.61 18.05 -32.14
C ASP A 15 9.78 16.85 -31.20
N LYS A 16 9.44 15.66 -31.70
CA LYS A 16 9.52 14.37 -31.00
C LYS A 16 10.93 14.04 -30.52
N LYS A 17 11.97 14.63 -31.12
CA LYS A 17 13.38 14.43 -30.74
C LYS A 17 13.93 15.51 -29.80
N SER A 18 13.16 16.56 -29.52
CA SER A 18 13.63 17.67 -28.69
C SER A 18 13.87 17.25 -27.23
N GLU A 19 14.88 17.84 -26.61
CA GLU A 19 15.16 17.66 -25.18
C GLU A 19 14.03 18.24 -24.29
N SER A 20 13.39 19.32 -24.73
CA SER A 20 12.26 19.92 -24.01
C SER A 20 11.08 18.95 -23.87
N LEU A 21 10.75 18.21 -24.94
CA LEU A 21 9.69 17.21 -24.89
C LEU A 21 10.03 16.06 -23.92
N LYS A 22 11.30 15.62 -23.90
CA LYS A 22 11.76 14.58 -22.95
C LYS A 22 11.58 15.02 -21.51
N LEU A 23 11.90 16.27 -21.18
CA LEU A 23 11.73 16.81 -19.82
C LEU A 23 10.26 16.80 -19.38
N ILE A 24 9.34 17.23 -20.26
CA ILE A 24 7.89 17.22 -19.98
C ILE A 24 7.40 15.78 -19.76
N GLN A 25 7.83 14.85 -20.60
CA GLN A 25 7.49 13.43 -20.44
C GLN A 25 8.00 12.87 -19.12
N GLN A 26 9.21 13.23 -18.70
CA GLN A 26 9.76 12.82 -17.40
C GLN A 26 8.94 13.38 -16.24
N ALA A 27 8.59 14.66 -16.27
CA ALA A 27 7.75 15.28 -15.24
C ALA A 27 6.38 14.59 -15.13
N ARG A 28 5.74 14.28 -16.27
CA ARG A 28 4.48 13.52 -16.29
C ARG A 28 4.64 12.11 -15.74
N ASN A 29 5.67 11.39 -16.17
CA ASN A 29 5.93 10.03 -15.69
C ASN A 29 6.17 10.02 -14.18
N GLU A 30 6.85 11.04 -13.65
CA GLU A 30 7.07 11.18 -12.21
C GLU A 30 5.77 11.52 -11.47
N ALA A 31 4.92 12.39 -12.02
CA ALA A 31 3.59 12.64 -11.47
C ALA A 31 2.71 11.37 -11.44
N HIS A 32 2.72 10.59 -12.53
CA HIS A 32 2.02 9.29 -12.59
C HIS A 32 2.59 8.30 -11.56
N ARG A 33 3.92 8.16 -11.48
CA ARG A 33 4.61 7.30 -10.51
C ARG A 33 4.23 7.67 -9.09
N PHE A 34 4.27 8.95 -8.77
CA PHE A 34 3.92 9.49 -7.46
C PHE A 34 2.47 9.19 -7.11
N ALA A 35 1.51 9.52 -7.99
CA ALA A 35 0.09 9.28 -7.76
C ALA A 35 -0.23 7.80 -7.53
N ILE A 36 0.29 6.90 -8.38
CA ILE A 36 0.09 5.45 -8.25
C ILE A 36 0.68 4.95 -6.93
N THR A 37 1.92 5.35 -6.61
CA THR A 37 2.59 4.93 -5.38
C THR A 37 1.83 5.43 -4.15
N PHE A 38 1.40 6.69 -4.16
CA PHE A 38 0.62 7.29 -3.07
C PHE A 38 -0.69 6.54 -2.83
N HIS A 39 -1.47 6.28 -3.89
CA HIS A 39 -2.74 5.55 -3.76
C HIS A 39 -2.52 4.09 -3.34
N ARG A 40 -1.46 3.43 -3.81
CA ARG A 40 -1.10 2.08 -3.37
C ARG A 40 -0.76 2.06 -1.88
N THR A 41 0.05 3.00 -1.41
CA THR A 41 0.40 3.14 0.01
C THR A 41 -0.81 3.45 0.86
N LYS A 42 -1.65 4.42 0.46
CA LYS A 42 -2.88 4.80 1.18
C LYS A 42 -3.88 3.64 1.26
N ARG A 43 -4.09 2.91 0.15
CA ARG A 43 -4.94 1.71 0.14
C ARG A 43 -4.39 0.64 1.09
N SER A 44 -3.07 0.39 1.06
CA SER A 44 -2.42 -0.54 1.96
C SER A 44 -2.62 -0.14 3.42
N GLN A 45 -2.42 1.13 3.78
CA GLN A 45 -2.60 1.61 5.16
C GLN A 45 -4.05 1.49 5.64
N ASN A 46 -5.02 1.95 4.85
CA ASN A 46 -6.43 1.92 5.24
C ASN A 46 -6.97 0.49 5.43
N PHE A 47 -6.61 -0.44 4.55
CA PHE A 47 -7.07 -1.83 4.66
C PHE A 47 -6.41 -2.55 5.85
N THR A 48 -5.14 -2.25 6.09
CA THR A 48 -4.31 -3.06 6.99
C THR A 48 -4.48 -2.68 8.46
N THR A 49 -4.82 -1.42 8.75
CA THR A 49 -5.06 -1.00 10.14
C THR A 49 -6.39 -1.55 10.66
N THR A 50 -7.45 -1.51 9.85
CA THR A 50 -8.81 -1.93 10.25
C THR A 50 -8.91 -3.44 10.49
N GLU A 51 -8.31 -4.27 9.64
CA GLU A 51 -8.44 -5.73 9.75
C GLU A 51 -7.75 -6.26 11.03
N LEU A 52 -6.58 -5.71 11.39
CA LEU A 52 -5.86 -6.13 12.59
C LEU A 52 -6.44 -5.54 13.88
N THR A 53 -6.98 -4.32 13.86
CA THR A 53 -7.66 -3.74 15.04
C THR A 53 -9.04 -4.34 15.28
N SER A 54 -9.62 -5.02 14.29
CA SER A 54 -10.86 -5.79 14.46
C SER A 54 -10.65 -7.06 15.30
N ILE A 55 -9.41 -7.53 15.44
CA ILE A 55 -9.08 -8.72 16.24
C ILE A 55 -9.23 -8.39 17.74
N PRO A 56 -10.12 -9.08 18.49
CA PRO A 56 -10.36 -8.78 19.89
C PRO A 56 -9.10 -8.83 20.76
N GLY A 57 -8.74 -7.69 21.34
CA GLY A 57 -7.57 -7.53 22.19
C GLY A 57 -6.26 -7.28 21.45
N ILE A 58 -6.30 -6.92 20.16
CA ILE A 58 -5.20 -6.29 19.44
C ILE A 58 -5.51 -4.81 19.29
N GLY A 59 -4.72 -3.97 19.99
CA GLY A 59 -4.82 -2.52 19.89
C GLY A 59 -4.04 -1.94 18.71
N GLU A 60 -4.31 -0.68 18.38
CA GLU A 60 -3.67 0.06 17.28
C GLU A 60 -2.13 0.02 17.33
N LYS A 61 -1.53 0.17 18.53
CA LYS A 61 -0.07 0.13 18.68
C LYS A 61 0.53 -1.21 18.24
N THR A 62 -0.13 -2.32 18.60
CA THR A 62 0.32 -3.66 18.24
C THR A 62 0.11 -3.91 16.75
N ALA A 63 -1.05 -3.53 16.22
CA ALA A 63 -1.33 -3.60 14.78
C ALA A 63 -0.28 -2.82 13.98
N GLN A 64 0.00 -1.57 14.36
CA GLN A 64 0.98 -0.73 13.69
C GLN A 64 2.41 -1.29 13.77
N LYS A 65 2.78 -1.92 14.90
CA LYS A 65 4.08 -2.59 15.05
C LYS A 65 4.22 -3.78 14.09
N LEU A 66 3.19 -4.62 14.00
CA LEU A 66 3.15 -5.75 13.06
C LEU A 66 3.17 -5.26 11.60
N LEU A 67 2.36 -4.24 11.28
CA LEU A 67 2.36 -3.60 9.97
C LEU A 67 3.74 -3.09 9.55
N SER A 68 4.42 -2.39 10.47
CA SER A 68 5.71 -1.77 10.18
C SER A 68 6.77 -2.82 9.87
N HIS A 69 6.68 -3.98 10.53
CA HIS A 69 7.60 -5.09 10.32
C HIS A 69 7.29 -5.90 9.05
N PHE A 70 6.04 -6.33 8.87
CA PHE A 70 5.65 -7.24 7.79
C PHE A 70 5.21 -6.52 6.52
N GLY A 71 4.77 -5.26 6.61
CA GLY A 71 4.39 -4.39 5.51
C GLY A 71 2.95 -4.53 5.00
N SER A 72 2.26 -5.65 5.25
CA SER A 72 0.85 -5.84 4.84
C SER A 72 0.17 -6.95 5.64
N VAL A 73 -1.17 -6.93 5.74
CA VAL A 73 -1.93 -8.00 6.45
C VAL A 73 -1.71 -9.34 5.79
N LYS A 74 -1.68 -9.37 4.45
CA LYS A 74 -1.44 -10.60 3.69
C LYS A 74 -0.13 -11.28 4.08
N ARG A 75 0.93 -10.51 4.34
CA ARG A 75 2.21 -11.05 4.83
C ARG A 75 2.12 -11.51 6.28
N ILE A 76 1.36 -10.82 7.13
CA ILE A 76 1.12 -11.21 8.52
C ILE A 76 0.32 -12.51 8.58
N ARG A 77 -0.72 -12.65 7.75
CA ARG A 77 -1.54 -13.87 7.62
C ARG A 77 -0.69 -15.09 7.26
N ASN A 78 0.27 -14.90 6.35
CA ASN A 78 1.17 -15.96 5.88
C ASN A 78 2.41 -16.17 6.77
N ALA A 79 2.68 -15.28 7.72
CA ALA A 79 3.84 -15.38 8.61
C ALA A 79 3.64 -16.51 9.63
N ARG A 80 4.75 -17.08 10.09
CA ARG A 80 4.70 -18.12 11.13
C ARG A 80 4.36 -17.48 12.48
N ALA A 81 3.69 -18.23 13.35
CA ALA A 81 3.38 -17.78 14.71
C ALA A 81 4.63 -17.32 15.47
N SER A 82 5.77 -18.00 15.26
CA SER A 82 7.07 -17.62 15.84
C SER A 82 7.53 -16.24 15.39
N GLU A 83 7.41 -15.90 14.11
CA GLU A 83 7.83 -14.62 13.55
C GLU A 83 6.95 -13.48 14.09
N ILE A 84 5.64 -13.73 14.25
CA ILE A 84 4.72 -12.74 14.84
C ILE A 84 5.03 -12.54 16.33
N ALA A 85 5.39 -13.62 17.03
CA ALA A 85 5.74 -13.59 18.44
C ALA A 85 7.06 -12.82 18.72
N GLU A 86 8.05 -12.92 17.83
CA GLU A 86 9.30 -12.15 17.91
C GLU A 86 9.07 -10.64 17.84
N VAL A 87 8.12 -10.20 17.01
CA VAL A 87 7.81 -8.78 16.84
C VAL A 87 6.92 -8.26 17.97
N SER A 88 6.04 -9.09 18.52
CA SER A 88 5.01 -8.67 19.48
C SER A 88 5.04 -9.50 20.76
N SER A 89 4.26 -10.59 20.82
CA SER A 89 4.23 -11.57 21.90
C SER A 89 3.51 -12.84 21.45
N LEU A 90 3.72 -13.95 22.16
CA LEU A 90 3.04 -15.24 21.90
C LEU A 90 1.51 -15.13 21.89
N LYS A 91 0.93 -14.43 22.88
CA LYS A 91 -0.53 -14.23 22.97
C LYS A 91 -1.12 -13.49 21.77
N VAL A 92 -0.36 -12.54 21.22
CA VAL A 92 -0.78 -11.80 20.02
C VAL A 92 -0.68 -12.71 18.79
N ALA A 93 0.40 -13.48 18.67
CA ALA A 93 0.57 -14.42 17.56
C ALA A 93 -0.56 -15.46 17.49
N GLU A 94 -0.94 -16.04 18.63
CA GLU A 94 -2.06 -17.00 18.72
C GLU A 94 -3.39 -16.36 18.27
N LYS A 95 -3.70 -15.15 18.75
CA LYS A 95 -4.93 -14.43 18.36
C LYS A 95 -4.97 -14.08 16.88
N VAL A 96 -3.85 -13.61 16.33
CA VAL A 96 -3.76 -13.27 14.90
C VAL A 96 -3.97 -14.52 14.05
N LYS A 97 -3.30 -15.62 14.38
CA LYS A 97 -3.41 -16.88 13.64
C LYS A 97 -4.80 -17.49 13.76
N GLY A 98 -5.36 -17.56 14.96
CA GLY A 98 -6.71 -18.08 15.18
C GLY A 98 -7.79 -17.25 14.47
N TYR A 99 -7.65 -15.92 14.42
CA TYR A 99 -8.58 -15.07 13.68
C TYR A 99 -8.57 -15.36 12.18
N PHE A 100 -7.40 -15.54 11.58
CA PHE A 100 -7.30 -15.81 10.14
C PHE A 100 -7.63 -17.26 9.77
N GLU A 101 -7.34 -18.23 10.63
CA GLU A 101 -7.71 -19.64 10.40
C GLU A 101 -9.24 -19.83 10.47
N GLY A 102 -9.92 -19.15 11.40
CA GLY A 102 -11.39 -19.19 11.48
C GLY A 102 -12.11 -18.57 10.27
N GLN A 103 -11.44 -17.67 9.53
CA GLN A 103 -11.98 -17.13 8.27
C GLN A 103 -11.86 -18.11 7.10
N GLU A 104 -10.88 -19.01 7.11
CA GLU A 104 -10.71 -20.03 6.05
C GLU A 104 -11.70 -21.19 6.19
N GLU A 105 -12.29 -21.40 7.37
CA GLU A 105 -13.32 -22.43 7.58
C GLU A 105 -14.74 -21.97 7.15
N GLU A 106 -14.96 -20.67 6.98
CA GLU A 106 -16.25 -20.09 6.58
C GLU A 106 -16.39 -19.81 5.05
N GLU A 107 -15.31 -19.94 4.28
CA GLU A 107 -15.28 -19.82 2.80
C GLU A 107 -15.23 -21.19 2.08
#